data_AF-A0A7C5Q5W7-F1
#
_entry.id   AF-A0A7C5Q5W7-F1
#
_cell.length_a   1.000
_cell.length_b   1.000
_cell.length_c   1.000
_cell.angle_alpha   90.00
_cell.angle_beta   90.00
_cell.angle_gamma   90.00
#
_symmetry.space_group_name_H-M   'P 1'
#
loop_
_entity.id
_entity.type
_entity.pdbx_description
1 polymer ?
#
loop_
_entity_poly.entity_id
_entity_poly.type
_entity_poly.pdbx_seq_one_letter_code
_entity_poly.pdbx_strand_id
1 'polypeptide(L)' 'MSLKGNLKDMSVADLIQHNCQDQKPARLIIHHHNQEASLFFKDGDVQYAVLGNTQGEE' A
#
# COMPACT_ATOMS: atom_id res chain seq x y z
N MET A 1 -6.80 -14.53 -7.24
CA MET A 1 -7.67 -14.89 -6.10
C MET A 1 -7.59 -13.74 -5.13
N SER A 2 -8.72 -13.13 -4.76
CA SER A 2 -8.71 -12.04 -3.78
C SER A 2 -8.47 -12.62 -2.39
N LEU A 3 -7.33 -12.26 -1.77
CA LEU A 3 -7.03 -12.63 -0.40
C LEU A 3 -8.06 -11.97 0.52
N LYS A 4 -8.91 -12.76 1.17
CA LYS A 4 -9.90 -12.29 2.15
C LYS A 4 -9.45 -12.80 3.51
N GLY A 5 -8.76 -11.96 4.27
CA GLY A 5 -8.16 -12.31 5.57
C GLY A 5 -8.26 -11.16 6.56
N ASN A 6 -7.95 -11.44 7.83
CA ASN A 6 -7.87 -10.42 8.86
C ASN A 6 -6.45 -9.81 8.84
N LEU A 7 -6.34 -8.56 8.39
CA LEU A 7 -5.08 -7.82 8.25
C LEU A 7 -4.51 -7.35 9.60
N LYS A 8 -5.14 -7.66 10.75
CA LYS A 8 -4.69 -7.22 12.08
C LYS A 8 -3.28 -7.70 12.45
N ASP A 9 -2.82 -8.81 11.88
CA ASP A 9 -1.52 -9.41 12.18
C ASP A 9 -0.43 -9.05 11.16
N MET A 10 -0.79 -8.38 10.06
CA MET A 10 0.16 -7.93 9.06
C MET A 10 0.52 -6.47 9.29
N SER A 11 1.81 -6.17 9.38
CA SER A 11 2.27 -4.79 9.39
C SER A 11 2.01 -4.15 8.02
N VAL A 12 1.85 -2.83 7.98
CA VAL A 12 1.77 -2.08 6.71
C VAL A 12 2.99 -2.37 5.83
N ALA A 13 4.16 -2.57 6.43
CA ALA A 13 5.38 -2.95 5.72
C ALA A 13 5.25 -4.30 4.99
N ASP A 14 4.65 -5.33 5.60
CA ASP A 14 4.42 -6.63 4.97
C ASP A 14 3.49 -6.50 3.76
N LEU A 15 2.48 -5.64 3.84
CA LEU A 15 1.55 -5.38 2.74
C LEU A 15 2.24 -4.67 1.56
N ILE A 16 3.12 -3.72 1.85
CA ILE A 16 3.94 -3.04 0.85
C ILE A 16 4.84 -4.08 0.15
N GLN A 17 5.59 -4.88 0.92
CA GLN A 17 6.48 -5.90 0.36
C GLN A 17 5.74 -6.94 -0.48
N HIS A 18 4.55 -7.37 -0.05
CA HIS A 18 3.74 -8.29 -0.83
C HIS A 18 3.31 -7.71 -2.18
N ASN A 19 2.89 -6.43 -2.22
CA ASN A 19 2.51 -5.77 -3.46
C ASN A 19 3.71 -5.51 -4.38
N CYS A 20 4.88 -5.20 -3.81
CA CYS A 20 6.15 -5.12 -4.55
C CYS A 20 6.53 -6.47 -5.18
N GLN A 21 6.45 -7.58 -4.44
CA GLN A 21 6.81 -8.91 -4.95
C GLN A 21 5.88 -9.41 -6.07
N ASP A 22 4.60 -9.04 -6.03
CA ASP A 22 3.66 -9.41 -7.09
C ASP A 22 3.98 -8.73 -8.43
N GLN A 23 4.77 -7.64 -8.42
CA GLN A 23 5.19 -6.83 -9.58
C GLN A 23 4.02 -6.30 -10.44
N LYS A 24 2.79 -6.38 -9.93
CA LYS A 24 1.61 -5.88 -10.61
C LYS A 24 1.29 -4.45 -10.20
N PRO A 25 0.69 -3.66 -11.10
CA PRO A 25 0.13 -2.38 -10.72
C PRO A 25 -0.96 -2.60 -9.67
N ALA A 26 -0.74 -2.06 -8.48
CA ALA A 26 -1.64 -2.20 -7.34
C ALA A 26 -1.80 -0.85 -6.62
N ARG A 27 -2.93 -0.70 -5.93
CA ARG A 27 -3.19 0.45 -5.06
C ARG A 27 -3.54 -0.06 -3.67
N LEU A 28 -2.76 0.34 -2.67
CA LEU A 28 -3.05 0.07 -1.26
C LEU A 28 -3.63 1.34 -0.64
N ILE A 29 -4.87 1.23 -0.15
CA ILE A 29 -5.54 2.31 0.58
C ILE A 29 -5.59 1.91 2.05
N ILE A 30 -5.00 2.74 2.90
CA ILE A 30 -4.93 2.53 4.34
C ILE A 30 -5.74 3.62 5.00
N HIS A 31 -6.80 3.23 5.70
CA HIS A 31 -7.58 4.14 6.54
C HIS A 31 -7.20 3.91 7.99
N HIS A 32 -6.64 4.93 8.63
CA HIS A 32 -6.33 4.89 10.06
C HIS A 32 -6.86 6.14 10.74
N HIS A 33 -7.82 5.96 11.64
CA HIS A 33 -8.58 7.05 12.27
C HIS A 33 -9.16 8.02 11.22
N ASN A 34 -8.67 9.27 11.18
CA ASN A 34 -9.11 10.32 10.27
C ASN A 34 -8.08 10.61 9.17
N GLN A 35 -7.18 9.67 8.92
CA GLN A 35 -6.14 9.76 7.91
C GLN A 35 -6.32 8.64 6.89
N GLU A 36 -6.22 9.02 5.61
CA GLU A 36 -6.14 8.09 4.49
C GLU A 36 -4.73 8.18 3.91
N ALA A 37 -4.11 7.02 3.75
CA ALA A 37 -2.91 6.85 2.96
C ALA A 37 -3.23 6.07 1.69
N SER A 38 -2.74 6.53 0.54
CA SER A 38 -2.80 5.81 -0.73
C SER A 38 -1.38 5.56 -1.22
N LEU A 39 -1.03 4.30 -1.43
CA LEU A 39 0.24 3.86 -2.02
C LEU A 39 -0.05 3.24 -3.38
N PHE A 40 0.72 3.65 -4.38
CA PHE A 40 0.63 3.15 -5.75
C PHE A 40 1.90 2.39 -6.09
N PHE A 41 1.73 1.13 -6.48
CA PHE A 41 2.80 0.21 -6.82
C PHE A 41 2.83 0.00 -8.33
N LYS A 42 4.02 -0.12 -8.89
CA LYS A 42 4.23 -0.47 -10.30
C LYS A 42 5.61 -1.11 -10.47
N ASP A 43 5.70 -2.17 -11.27
CA ASP A 43 6.96 -2.87 -11.58
C ASP A 43 7.76 -3.33 -10.33
N GLY A 44 7.07 -3.52 -9.21
CA GLY A 44 7.68 -3.91 -7.94
C GLY A 44 8.17 -2.78 -7.05
N ASP A 45 7.97 -1.53 -7.47
CA ASP A 45 8.33 -0.32 -6.71
C ASP A 45 7.12 0.50 -6.30
N VAL A 46 7.30 1.32 -5.27
CA VAL A 46 6.30 2.31 -4.83
C VAL A 46 6.55 3.59 -5.61
N GLN A 47 5.73 3.86 -6.62
CA GLN A 47 5.88 5.06 -7.45
C GLN A 47 5.36 6.32 -6.77
N TYR A 48 4.29 6.20 -6.00
CA TYR A 48 3.64 7.34 -5.36
C TYR A 48 3.03 6.93 -4.03
N ALA A 49 3.28 7.76 -3.01
CA ALA A 49 2.66 7.66 -1.70
C ALA A 49 1.98 8.99 -1.36
N VAL A 50 0.72 8.92 -0.93
CA VAL A 50 -0.04 10.09 -0.45
C VAL A 50 -0.54 9.78 0.94
N LEU A 51 -0.28 10.65 1.91
CA LEU A 51 -0.82 10.61 3.26
C LEU A 51 -1.46 11.97 3.58
N GLY A 52 -2.78 12.06 3.47
CA GLY A 52 -3.48 13.34 3.60
C GLY A 52 -2.99 14.39 2.59
N ASN A 53 -2.30 15.43 3.08
CA ASN A 53 -1.70 16.49 2.25
C ASN A 53 -0.21 16.31 1.96
N THR A 54 0.39 15.22 2.47
CA THR A 54 1.81 14.92 2.25
C THR A 54 1.94 13.92 1.11
N GLN A 55 2.69 14.28 0.07
CA GLN A 55 3.03 13.40 -1.05
C GLN A 55 4.51 13.05 -0.98
N GLY A 56 4.82 11.76 -1.14
CA GLY A 56 6.17 11.24 -1.35
C GLY A 56 6.25 10.60 -2.73
N GLU A 57 7.36 10.87 -3.42
CA GLU A 57 7.76 10.25 -4.68
C GLU A 57 9.17 9.69 -4.51
N GLU A 58 9.41 8.48 -5.02
CA GLU A 58 10.73 7.85 -5.18
C GLU A 58 10.90 7.44 -6.64
#